data_AF-A0A673BDM2-F1
#
_entry.id   AF-A0A673BDM2-F1
#
_cell.length_a   1.000
_cell.length_b   1.000
_cell.length_c   1.000
_cell.angle_alpha   90.00
_cell.angle_beta   90.00
_cell.angle_gamma   90.00
#
_symmetry.space_group_name_H-M   'P 1'
#
loop_
_entity.id
_entity.type
_entity.pdbx_description
1 polymer ?
#
loop_
_entity_poly.entity_id
_entity_poly.type
_entity_poly.pdbx_seq_one_letter_code
_entity_poly.pdbx_strand_id
1 'polypeptide(L)'
;EIPPPEFVLTKPDIHWTEEEKKAYREYEKKSKELHEEKEKYKKILETEMKKLQESTKDATEKLDETLKKLFEKKVKCEFAVYQHPNIILSLFPKDLDKNFKREFCDVPRHILEQLYKLFKRRPRFVSIHTTKTQADNTPNPFTEQRQSASLAPDGLVKMMKAMEEMDDPKNIPEGLNAFIWERFCRYRRTKIESEHQVKMKTHIFAEMQSVLQKMTEESMAAEEEFKNISDELERLHREKNRFLSDVMVQVLPKQGQVEASVTDLTLDYSDSVLVNRTVVDDLKKTIRVSQDDCYYVGTRNTQDTYLGK
;
A
#
# COMPACT_ATOMS: atom_id res chain seq x y z
N GLU A 1 22.62 4.14 36.45
CA GLU A 1 24.07 3.96 36.65
C GLU A 1 24.28 3.32 38.03
N ILE A 2 25.48 2.85 38.35
CA ILE A 2 25.77 2.45 39.74
C ILE A 2 26.14 3.74 40.47
N PRO A 3 25.43 4.14 41.54
CA PRO A 3 25.76 5.35 42.28
C PRO A 3 27.09 5.19 43.03
N PRO A 4 27.93 6.25 43.09
CA PRO A 4 29.19 6.20 43.81
C PRO A 4 28.96 6.03 45.32
N PRO A 5 29.86 5.33 46.04
CA PRO A 5 29.79 5.22 47.48
C PRO A 5 29.86 6.59 48.16
N GLU A 6 29.06 6.80 49.21
CA GLU A 6 28.84 8.09 49.86
C GLU A 6 30.12 8.75 50.43
N PHE A 7 31.10 7.95 50.87
CA PHE A 7 32.38 8.44 51.39
C PHE A 7 33.26 9.13 50.32
N VAL A 8 33.03 8.82 49.04
CA VAL A 8 33.74 9.43 47.90
C VAL A 8 33.37 10.91 47.73
N LEU A 9 32.17 11.29 48.17
CA LEU A 9 31.66 12.67 48.08
C LEU A 9 31.94 13.49 49.35
N THR A 10 32.30 12.83 50.46
CA THR A 10 32.35 13.43 51.79
C THR A 10 33.75 13.44 52.43
N LYS A 11 34.68 12.58 52.00
CA LYS A 11 36.03 12.48 52.56
C LYS A 11 37.11 12.44 51.47
N PRO A 12 38.23 13.19 51.61
CA PRO A 12 39.38 13.08 50.71
C PRO A 12 40.03 11.69 50.75
N ASP A 13 40.58 11.27 49.62
CA ASP A 13 41.11 9.92 49.32
C ASP A 13 42.15 9.42 50.35
N ILE A 14 42.88 10.36 50.97
CA ILE A 14 43.91 10.13 51.97
C ILE A 14 43.33 9.59 53.29
N HIS A 15 42.05 9.86 53.55
CA HIS A 15 41.34 9.49 54.77
C HIS A 15 40.52 8.20 54.64
N TRP A 16 40.56 7.53 53.48
CA TRP A 16 39.82 6.30 53.28
C TRP A 16 40.43 5.15 54.08
N THR A 17 39.59 4.44 54.83
CA THR A 17 39.98 3.18 55.48
C THR A 17 40.28 2.10 54.43
N GLU A 18 40.97 1.02 54.82
CA GLU A 18 41.26 -0.08 53.89
C GLU A 18 39.97 -0.76 53.39
N GLU A 19 38.91 -0.78 54.21
CA GLU A 19 37.57 -1.21 53.85
C GLU A 19 36.91 -0.26 52.83
N GLU A 20 37.01 1.06 53.03
CA GLU A 20 36.49 2.08 52.10
C GLU A 20 37.23 2.03 50.75
N LYS A 21 38.57 1.87 50.75
CA LYS A 21 39.36 1.66 49.52
C LYS A 21 38.97 0.38 48.79
N LYS A 22 38.67 -0.71 49.51
CA LYS A 22 38.19 -1.96 48.92
C LYS A 22 36.80 -1.80 48.30
N ALA A 23 35.89 -1.10 48.99
CA ALA A 23 34.54 -0.81 48.49
C ALA A 23 34.58 0.07 47.23
N TYR A 24 35.48 1.05 47.17
CA TYR A 24 35.67 1.89 45.97
C TYR A 24 36.18 1.09 44.77
N ARG A 25 37.19 0.22 44.97
CA ARG A 25 37.69 -0.69 43.91
C ARG A 25 36.60 -1.63 43.39
N GLU A 26 35.73 -2.11 44.27
CA GLU A 26 34.61 -2.98 43.88
C GLU A 26 33.52 -2.22 43.12
N TYR A 27 33.24 -0.98 43.52
CA TYR A 27 32.38 -0.05 42.79
C TYR A 27 32.91 0.22 41.38
N GLU A 28 34.18 0.60 41.24
CA GLU A 28 34.79 0.85 39.92
C GLU A 28 34.73 -0.38 39.02
N LYS A 29 35.02 -1.56 39.59
CA LYS A 29 34.92 -2.83 38.86
C LYS A 29 33.50 -3.08 38.37
N LYS A 30 32.48 -3.00 39.24
CA LYS A 30 31.07 -3.21 38.86
C LYS A 30 30.59 -2.15 37.86
N SER A 31 31.02 -0.91 38.02
CA SER A 31 30.67 0.19 37.10
C SER A 31 31.24 -0.06 35.70
N LYS A 32 32.51 -0.50 35.63
CA LYS A 32 33.16 -0.87 34.38
C LYS A 32 32.52 -2.10 33.73
N GLU A 33 32.24 -3.14 34.49
CA GLU A 33 31.54 -4.35 34.01
C GLU A 33 30.15 -4.01 33.44
N LEU A 34 29.36 -3.19 34.15
CA LEU A 34 28.05 -2.74 33.68
C LEU A 34 28.15 -1.90 32.40
N HIS A 35 29.17 -1.04 32.30
CA HIS A 35 29.41 -0.25 31.09
C HIS A 35 29.79 -1.14 29.89
N GLU A 36 30.69 -2.10 30.09
CA GLU A 36 31.08 -3.06 29.05
C GLU A 36 29.90 -3.94 28.60
N GLU A 37 29.04 -4.35 29.53
CA GLU A 37 27.83 -5.12 29.22
C GLU A 37 26.82 -4.27 28.41
N LYS A 38 26.57 -3.03 28.82
CA LYS A 38 25.73 -2.08 28.07
C LYS A 38 26.25 -1.83 26.65
N GLU A 39 27.56 -1.66 26.49
CA GLU A 39 28.16 -1.47 25.16
C GLU A 39 28.05 -2.73 24.28
N LYS A 40 28.14 -3.92 24.87
CA LYS A 40 27.88 -5.19 24.14
C LYS A 40 26.42 -5.27 23.69
N TYR A 41 25.46 -5.02 24.59
CA TYR A 41 24.03 -5.03 24.25
C TYR A 41 23.68 -3.98 23.19
N LYS A 42 24.23 -2.78 23.32
CA LYS A 42 24.06 -1.71 22.33
C LYS A 42 24.57 -2.13 20.95
N LYS A 43 25.77 -2.70 20.86
CA LYS A 43 26.32 -3.19 19.58
C LYS A 43 25.48 -4.31 18.96
N ILE A 44 24.93 -5.22 19.76
CA ILE A 44 24.04 -6.28 19.29
C ILE A 44 22.76 -5.66 18.69
N LEU A 45 22.11 -4.77 19.42
CA LEU A 45 20.89 -4.09 18.96
C LEU A 45 21.13 -3.25 17.71
N GLU A 46 22.24 -2.52 17.63
CA GLU A 46 22.62 -1.75 16.43
C GLU A 46 22.83 -2.66 15.21
N THR A 47 23.45 -3.82 15.41
CA THR A 47 23.69 -4.80 14.33
C THR A 47 22.36 -5.43 13.86
N GLU A 48 21.49 -5.79 14.80
CA GLU A 48 20.18 -6.36 14.49
C GLU A 48 19.28 -5.34 13.79
N MET A 49 19.26 -4.10 14.27
CA MET A 49 18.53 -2.99 13.65
C MET A 49 18.99 -2.75 12.22
N LYS A 50 20.31 -2.72 11.99
CA LYS A 50 20.88 -2.56 10.65
C LYS A 50 20.52 -3.73 9.73
N LYS A 51 20.56 -4.96 10.25
CA LYS A 51 20.19 -6.17 9.50
C LYS A 51 18.71 -6.18 9.12
N LEU A 52 17.83 -5.76 10.03
CA LEU A 52 16.40 -5.64 9.76
C LEU A 52 16.13 -4.56 8.72
N GLN A 53 16.76 -3.38 8.83
CA GLN A 53 16.64 -2.31 7.83
C GLN A 53 17.08 -2.77 6.43
N GLU A 54 18.21 -3.48 6.33
CA GLU A 54 18.69 -4.01 5.06
C GLU A 54 17.72 -5.06 4.47
N SER A 55 17.20 -5.95 5.32
CA SER A 55 16.19 -6.93 4.91
C SER A 55 14.89 -6.29 4.43
N THR A 56 14.41 -5.24 5.11
CA THR A 56 13.20 -4.51 4.71
C THR A 56 13.42 -3.80 3.36
N LYS A 57 14.59 -3.18 3.17
CA LYS A 57 14.94 -2.52 1.91
C LYS A 57 14.96 -3.53 0.75
N ASP A 58 15.65 -4.66 0.92
CA ASP A 58 15.75 -5.71 -0.11
C ASP A 58 14.38 -6.32 -0.45
N ALA A 59 13.51 -6.50 0.55
CA ALA A 59 12.14 -6.95 0.34
C ALA A 59 11.30 -5.93 -0.47
N THR A 60 11.48 -4.64 -0.19
CA THR A 60 10.79 -3.55 -0.89
C THR A 60 11.23 -3.50 -2.36
N GLU A 61 12.53 -3.53 -2.63
CA GLU A 61 13.07 -3.52 -4.00
C GLU A 61 12.58 -4.73 -4.81
N LYS A 62 12.52 -5.92 -4.20
CA LYS A 62 11.96 -7.12 -4.85
C LYS A 62 10.47 -6.98 -5.15
N LEU A 63 9.71 -6.37 -4.26
CA LEU A 63 8.29 -6.13 -4.46
C LEU A 63 8.08 -5.15 -5.62
N ASP A 64 8.80 -4.04 -5.65
CA ASP A 64 8.75 -3.03 -6.71
C ASP A 64 9.09 -3.63 -8.09
N GLU A 65 10.14 -4.44 -8.16
CA GLU A 65 10.49 -5.15 -9.39
C GLU A 65 9.38 -6.09 -9.87
N THR A 66 8.77 -6.82 -8.93
CA THR A 66 7.68 -7.76 -9.23
C THR A 66 6.45 -7.01 -9.72
N LEU A 67 6.13 -5.88 -9.08
CA LEU A 67 5.03 -5.00 -9.45
C LEU A 67 5.24 -4.43 -10.85
N LYS A 68 6.45 -3.97 -11.17
CA LYS A 68 6.81 -3.46 -12.50
C LYS A 68 6.65 -4.54 -13.58
N LYS A 69 7.17 -5.75 -13.34
CA LYS A 69 7.03 -6.88 -14.27
C LYS A 69 5.56 -7.27 -14.48
N LEU A 70 4.75 -7.23 -13.41
CA LEU A 70 3.31 -7.47 -13.48
C LEU A 70 2.59 -6.37 -14.26
N PHE A 71 2.94 -5.10 -14.04
CA PHE A 71 2.36 -3.97 -14.75
C PHE A 71 2.68 -4.03 -16.25
N GLU A 72 3.92 -4.32 -16.63
CA GLU A 72 4.29 -4.51 -18.04
C GLU A 72 3.51 -5.66 -18.69
N LYS A 73 3.30 -6.77 -17.98
CA LYS A 73 2.46 -7.87 -18.45
C LYS A 73 0.99 -7.45 -18.57
N LYS A 74 0.46 -6.71 -17.60
CA LYS A 74 -0.91 -6.17 -17.62
C LYS A 74 -1.11 -5.28 -18.83
N VAL A 75 -0.23 -4.31 -19.07
CA VAL A 75 -0.31 -3.41 -20.24
C VAL A 75 -0.21 -4.17 -21.55
N LYS A 76 0.70 -5.15 -21.67
CA LYS A 76 0.81 -5.99 -22.89
C LYS A 76 -0.44 -6.82 -23.13
N CYS A 77 -1.02 -7.41 -22.09
CA CYS A 77 -2.27 -8.14 -22.18
C CYS A 77 -3.43 -7.20 -22.55
N GLU A 78 -3.57 -6.06 -21.88
CA GLU A 78 -4.58 -5.06 -22.20
C GLU A 78 -4.45 -4.60 -23.65
N PHE A 79 -3.26 -4.22 -24.10
CA PHE A 79 -3.03 -3.80 -25.49
C PHE A 79 -3.44 -4.88 -26.50
N ALA A 80 -2.99 -6.12 -26.29
CA ALA A 80 -3.35 -7.24 -27.16
C ALA A 80 -4.86 -7.51 -27.16
N VAL A 81 -5.54 -7.31 -26.03
CA VAL A 81 -6.95 -7.62 -25.87
C VAL A 81 -7.88 -6.45 -26.20
N TYR A 82 -7.42 -5.20 -26.22
CA TYR A 82 -8.21 -4.06 -26.71
C TYR A 82 -8.07 -3.84 -28.20
N GLN A 83 -6.87 -4.04 -28.77
CA GLN A 83 -6.67 -3.83 -30.19
C GLN A 83 -7.31 -4.95 -31.01
N HIS A 84 -7.03 -6.22 -30.72
CA HIS A 84 -7.47 -7.31 -31.59
C HIS A 84 -9.00 -7.43 -31.71
N PRO A 85 -9.78 -7.49 -30.62
CA PRO A 85 -11.23 -7.66 -30.70
C PRO A 85 -11.96 -6.43 -31.24
N ASN A 86 -11.55 -5.20 -30.94
CA ASN A 86 -12.18 -4.00 -31.50
C ASN A 86 -11.83 -3.82 -32.99
N ILE A 87 -10.59 -4.12 -33.38
CA ILE A 87 -10.17 -4.14 -34.79
C ILE A 87 -10.92 -5.25 -35.53
N ILE A 88 -11.02 -6.47 -34.95
CA ILE A 88 -11.82 -7.56 -35.52
C ILE A 88 -13.28 -7.14 -35.62
N LEU A 89 -13.95 -6.70 -34.57
CA LEU A 89 -15.38 -6.34 -34.58
C LEU A 89 -15.70 -5.22 -35.60
N SER A 90 -14.77 -4.28 -35.81
CA SER A 90 -14.94 -3.16 -36.76
C SER A 90 -14.56 -3.48 -38.21
N LEU A 91 -13.61 -4.40 -38.45
CA LEU A 91 -13.16 -4.79 -39.80
C LEU A 91 -13.90 -6.01 -40.34
N PHE A 92 -14.26 -6.98 -39.48
CA PHE A 92 -14.87 -8.25 -39.89
C PHE A 92 -16.10 -8.07 -40.77
N PRO A 93 -17.07 -7.18 -40.47
CA PRO A 93 -18.27 -7.03 -41.31
C PRO A 93 -17.94 -6.49 -42.71
N LYS A 94 -16.97 -5.58 -42.82
CA LYS A 94 -16.57 -4.94 -44.08
C LYS A 94 -15.74 -5.87 -44.94
N ASP A 95 -14.84 -6.65 -44.32
CA ASP A 95 -14.01 -7.63 -45.02
C ASP A 95 -14.81 -8.86 -45.41
N LEU A 96 -15.80 -9.25 -44.60
CA LEU A 96 -16.68 -10.38 -44.89
C LEU A 96 -17.50 -10.16 -46.17
N ASP A 97 -18.01 -8.96 -46.40
CA ASP A 97 -18.78 -8.65 -47.63
C ASP A 97 -17.90 -8.65 -48.88
N LYS A 98 -16.66 -8.15 -48.77
CA LYS A 98 -15.68 -8.18 -49.86
C LYS A 98 -15.21 -9.61 -50.15
N ASN A 99 -14.91 -10.35 -49.09
CA ASN A 99 -14.44 -11.73 -49.18
C ASN A 99 -15.52 -12.66 -49.74
N PHE A 100 -16.78 -12.48 -49.34
CA PHE A 100 -17.90 -13.27 -49.88
C PHE A 100 -18.08 -13.06 -51.39
N LYS A 101 -18.10 -11.80 -51.84
CA LYS A 101 -18.23 -11.50 -53.28
C LYS A 101 -17.05 -12.02 -54.10
N ARG A 102 -15.85 -12.04 -53.51
CA ARG A 102 -14.65 -12.62 -54.13
C ARG A 102 -14.71 -14.14 -54.21
N GLU A 103 -15.21 -14.81 -53.17
CA GLU A 103 -15.30 -16.27 -53.07
C GLU A 103 -16.33 -16.89 -54.04
N PHE A 104 -17.38 -16.15 -54.39
CA PHE A 104 -18.47 -16.61 -55.27
C PHE A 104 -18.58 -15.77 -56.55
N CYS A 105 -17.46 -15.24 -57.04
CA CYS A 105 -17.44 -14.41 -58.26
C CYS A 105 -17.78 -15.20 -59.54
N ASP A 106 -17.68 -16.53 -59.48
CA ASP A 106 -18.00 -17.52 -60.52
C ASP A 106 -19.51 -17.81 -60.62
N VAL A 107 -20.33 -17.29 -59.71
CA VAL A 107 -21.77 -17.54 -59.64
C VAL A 107 -22.56 -16.42 -60.33
N PRO A 108 -23.63 -16.72 -61.11
CA PRO A 108 -24.50 -15.70 -61.69
C PRO A 108 -25.05 -14.73 -60.64
N ARG A 109 -25.14 -13.43 -60.99
CA ARG A 109 -25.50 -12.35 -60.06
C ARG A 109 -26.77 -12.61 -59.25
N HIS A 110 -27.84 -13.10 -59.90
CA HIS A 110 -29.12 -13.37 -59.23
C HIS A 110 -29.02 -14.51 -58.20
N ILE A 111 -28.19 -15.52 -58.45
CA ILE A 111 -27.91 -16.60 -57.51
C ILE A 111 -26.97 -16.11 -56.40
N LEU A 112 -25.98 -15.28 -56.73
CA LEU A 112 -25.10 -14.65 -55.75
C LEU A 112 -25.88 -13.80 -54.74
N GLU A 113 -26.90 -13.06 -55.18
CA GLU A 113 -27.80 -12.30 -54.30
C GLU A 113 -28.64 -13.21 -53.39
N GLN A 114 -29.11 -14.35 -53.90
CA GLN A 114 -29.83 -15.34 -53.10
C GLN A 114 -28.92 -15.97 -52.04
N LEU A 115 -27.70 -16.38 -52.40
CA LEU A 115 -26.70 -16.89 -51.46
C LEU A 115 -26.32 -15.84 -50.41
N TYR A 116 -26.21 -14.57 -50.79
CA TYR A 116 -25.90 -13.49 -49.85
C TYR A 116 -27.01 -13.27 -48.82
N LYS A 117 -28.29 -13.40 -49.21
CA LYS A 117 -29.42 -13.38 -48.26
C LYS A 117 -29.34 -14.54 -47.27
N LEU A 118 -29.02 -15.75 -47.75
CA LEU A 118 -28.82 -16.92 -46.90
C LEU A 118 -27.59 -16.79 -45.98
N PHE A 119 -26.57 -16.08 -46.43
CA PHE A 119 -25.34 -15.81 -45.68
C PHE A 119 -25.53 -14.80 -44.54
N LYS A 120 -26.35 -13.76 -44.76
CA LYS A 120 -26.70 -12.77 -43.72
C LYS A 120 -27.73 -13.29 -42.73
N ARG A 121 -28.44 -14.38 -43.05
CA ARG A 121 -29.41 -15.01 -42.14
C ARG A 121 -28.70 -15.52 -40.89
N ARG A 122 -29.08 -15.01 -39.72
CA ARG A 122 -28.54 -15.46 -38.43
C ARG A 122 -29.14 -16.81 -38.06
N PRO A 123 -28.35 -17.74 -37.50
CA PRO A 123 -28.90 -18.91 -36.81
C PRO A 123 -29.81 -18.39 -35.68
N ARG A 124 -31.07 -18.82 -35.63
CA ARG A 124 -32.00 -18.45 -34.55
C ARG A 124 -31.63 -19.22 -33.29
N PHE A 125 -30.69 -18.68 -32.51
CA PHE A 125 -30.51 -19.09 -31.12
C PHE A 125 -31.67 -18.48 -30.33
N VAL A 126 -32.59 -19.30 -29.85
CA VAL A 126 -33.54 -18.86 -28.82
C VAL A 126 -32.70 -18.46 -27.60
N SER A 127 -32.69 -17.17 -27.29
CA SER A 127 -32.10 -16.64 -26.07
C SER A 127 -32.81 -17.31 -24.91
N ILE A 128 -32.12 -18.18 -24.19
CA ILE A 128 -32.58 -18.63 -22.88
C ILE A 128 -32.49 -17.40 -22.00
N HIS A 129 -33.63 -16.78 -21.75
CA HIS A 129 -33.83 -15.96 -20.57
C HIS A 129 -33.40 -16.83 -19.38
N THR A 130 -32.31 -16.44 -18.74
CA THR A 130 -31.87 -17.01 -17.48
C THR A 130 -32.99 -16.81 -16.47
N THR A 131 -33.77 -17.86 -16.22
CA THR A 131 -34.64 -17.92 -15.05
C THR A 131 -33.73 -17.89 -13.84
N LYS A 132 -33.72 -16.74 -13.14
CA LYS A 132 -33.16 -16.59 -11.81
C LYS A 132 -33.81 -17.64 -10.90
N THR A 133 -33.08 -18.69 -10.56
CA THR A 133 -33.41 -19.52 -9.40
C THR A 133 -32.68 -18.95 -8.21
N GLN A 134 -33.46 -18.67 -7.16
CA GLN A 134 -33.02 -18.07 -5.90
C GLN A 134 -32.04 -18.96 -5.13
N ALA A 135 -31.04 -18.30 -4.56
CA ALA A 135 -30.38 -18.48 -3.27
C ALA A 135 -30.16 -19.91 -2.72
N ASP A 136 -28.89 -20.21 -2.43
CA ASP A 136 -28.56 -20.68 -1.08
C ASP A 136 -27.25 -20.02 -0.60
N ASN A 137 -27.29 -19.51 0.62
CA ASN A 137 -26.30 -18.62 1.21
C ASN A 137 -25.21 -19.43 1.94
N THR A 138 -23.98 -19.36 1.47
CA THR A 138 -22.76 -19.50 2.29
C THR A 138 -21.55 -18.94 1.52
N PRO A 139 -20.89 -17.86 2.01
CA PRO A 139 -19.78 -17.25 1.28
C PRO A 139 -18.49 -18.02 1.54
N ASN A 140 -18.20 -19.03 0.72
CA ASN A 140 -16.88 -19.66 0.66
C ASN A 140 -16.07 -19.05 -0.51
N PRO A 141 -14.95 -18.35 -0.26
CA PRO A 141 -14.17 -17.62 -1.27
C PRO A 141 -13.51 -18.48 -2.35
N PHE A 142 -13.55 -19.81 -2.23
CA PHE A 142 -12.89 -20.75 -3.17
C PHE A 142 -13.87 -21.48 -4.11
N THR A 143 -15.17 -21.18 -4.05
CA THR A 143 -16.19 -21.96 -4.78
C THR A 143 -16.63 -21.36 -6.11
N GLU A 144 -16.34 -20.08 -6.38
CA GLU A 144 -16.78 -19.38 -7.60
C GLU A 144 -16.10 -19.90 -8.88
N GLN A 145 -14.93 -20.54 -8.75
CA GLN A 145 -14.14 -20.96 -9.91
C GLN A 145 -14.61 -22.25 -10.60
N ARG A 146 -15.66 -22.91 -10.09
CA ARG A 146 -16.12 -24.20 -10.63
C ARG A 146 -17.44 -24.17 -11.40
N GLN A 147 -18.14 -23.03 -11.46
CA GLN A 147 -19.44 -22.95 -12.15
C GLN A 147 -19.36 -22.78 -13.67
N SER A 148 -18.16 -22.57 -14.23
CA SER A 148 -17.99 -22.31 -15.67
C SER A 148 -18.03 -23.57 -16.56
N ALA A 149 -17.92 -24.77 -15.97
CA ALA A 149 -17.77 -26.00 -16.76
C ALA A 149 -19.11 -26.66 -17.19
N SER A 150 -20.25 -26.30 -16.58
CA SER A 150 -21.50 -27.05 -16.77
C SER A 150 -22.43 -26.52 -17.87
N LEU A 151 -22.24 -25.28 -18.37
CA LEU A 151 -23.14 -24.66 -19.36
C LEU A 151 -22.63 -24.73 -20.81
N ALA A 152 -21.36 -25.06 -21.02
CA ALA A 152 -20.71 -25.09 -22.33
C ALA A 152 -21.20 -26.21 -23.31
N PRO A 153 -21.57 -27.43 -22.87
CA PRO A 153 -21.94 -28.50 -23.80
C PRO A 153 -23.23 -28.20 -24.57
N ASP A 154 -24.19 -27.55 -23.93
CA ASP A 154 -25.53 -27.31 -24.47
C ASP A 154 -25.53 -26.21 -25.56
N GLY A 155 -24.65 -25.20 -25.43
CA GLY A 155 -24.50 -24.13 -26.43
C GLY A 155 -23.90 -24.61 -27.74
N LEU A 156 -22.87 -25.45 -27.68
CA LEU A 156 -22.21 -26.03 -28.86
C LEU A 156 -23.13 -26.98 -29.61
N VAL A 157 -23.84 -27.85 -28.88
CA VAL A 157 -24.81 -28.80 -29.48
C VAL A 157 -25.95 -28.05 -30.18
N LYS A 158 -26.47 -26.98 -29.56
CA LYS A 158 -27.48 -26.11 -30.19
C LYS A 158 -26.96 -25.41 -31.45
N MET A 159 -25.70 -24.98 -31.44
CA MET A 159 -25.06 -24.40 -32.62
C MET A 159 -24.98 -25.43 -33.76
N MET A 160 -24.42 -26.61 -33.50
CA MET A 160 -24.26 -27.66 -34.51
C MET A 160 -25.59 -28.03 -35.16
N LYS A 161 -26.65 -28.21 -34.36
CA LYS A 161 -27.99 -28.49 -34.87
C LYS A 161 -28.55 -27.37 -35.76
N ALA A 162 -28.39 -26.11 -35.36
CA ALA A 162 -28.83 -24.97 -36.16
C ALA A 162 -28.07 -24.87 -37.50
N MET A 163 -26.82 -25.32 -37.55
CA MET A 163 -26.04 -25.36 -38.79
C MET A 163 -26.55 -26.43 -39.74
N GLU A 164 -26.85 -27.63 -39.23
CA GLU A 164 -27.44 -28.72 -40.01
C GLU A 164 -28.79 -28.32 -40.63
N GLU A 165 -29.67 -27.66 -39.87
CA GLU A 165 -30.97 -27.18 -40.36
C GLU A 165 -30.85 -26.13 -41.47
N MET A 166 -29.80 -25.29 -41.42
CA MET A 166 -29.55 -24.26 -42.43
C MET A 166 -28.86 -24.82 -43.68
N ASP A 167 -27.99 -25.82 -43.51
CA ASP A 167 -27.23 -26.49 -44.58
C ASP A 167 -28.07 -27.56 -45.30
N ASP A 168 -29.28 -27.86 -44.80
CA ASP A 168 -30.22 -28.84 -45.35
C ASP A 168 -30.44 -28.64 -46.86
N PRO A 169 -30.37 -29.72 -47.68
CA PRO A 169 -30.58 -29.68 -49.13
C PRO A 169 -31.90 -29.03 -49.57
N LYS A 170 -32.94 -29.01 -48.72
CA LYS A 170 -34.20 -28.30 -49.00
C LYS A 170 -34.05 -26.79 -49.15
N ASN A 171 -32.95 -26.22 -48.66
CA ASN A 171 -32.66 -24.79 -48.73
C ASN A 171 -31.87 -24.39 -49.98
N ILE A 172 -31.56 -25.34 -50.88
CA ILE A 172 -30.82 -25.08 -52.11
C ILE A 172 -31.67 -24.20 -53.04
N PRO A 173 -31.16 -23.03 -53.47
CA PRO A 173 -31.81 -22.21 -54.48
C PRO A 173 -32.03 -22.94 -55.80
N GLU A 174 -33.17 -22.70 -56.45
CA GLU A 174 -33.48 -23.25 -57.77
C GLU A 174 -32.39 -22.87 -58.79
N GLY A 175 -31.87 -23.87 -59.51
CA GLY A 175 -30.79 -23.70 -60.49
C GLY A 175 -29.38 -23.63 -59.91
N LEU A 176 -29.19 -23.78 -58.59
CA LEU A 176 -27.87 -23.84 -57.98
C LEU A 176 -27.29 -25.27 -58.05
N ASN A 177 -26.04 -25.37 -58.51
CA ASN A 177 -25.30 -26.63 -58.50
C ASN A 177 -24.99 -27.09 -57.06
N ALA A 178 -25.20 -28.37 -56.76
CA ALA A 178 -24.91 -29.00 -55.46
C ALA A 178 -23.47 -28.77 -54.98
N PHE A 179 -22.49 -28.73 -55.88
CA PHE A 179 -21.09 -28.44 -55.55
C PHE A 179 -20.88 -27.00 -55.03
N ILE A 180 -21.58 -26.03 -55.63
CA ILE A 180 -21.53 -24.63 -55.20
C ILE A 180 -22.24 -24.47 -53.85
N TRP A 181 -23.33 -25.21 -53.63
CA TRP A 181 -24.01 -25.28 -52.33
C TRP A 181 -23.11 -25.84 -51.23
N GLU A 182 -22.39 -26.93 -51.48
CA GLU A 182 -21.46 -27.51 -50.50
C GLU A 182 -20.35 -26.51 -50.12
N ARG A 183 -19.78 -25.82 -51.13
CA ARG A 183 -18.79 -24.74 -50.90
C ARG A 183 -19.38 -23.62 -50.05
N PHE A 184 -20.62 -23.21 -50.31
CA PHE A 184 -21.35 -22.22 -49.53
C PHE A 184 -21.58 -22.64 -48.08
N CYS A 185 -22.04 -23.88 -47.84
CA CYS A 185 -22.25 -24.42 -46.49
C CYS A 185 -20.94 -24.43 -45.70
N ARG A 186 -19.83 -24.85 -46.31
CA ARG A 186 -18.50 -24.82 -45.69
C ARG A 186 -18.07 -23.40 -45.32
N TYR A 187 -18.22 -22.45 -46.24
CA TYR A 187 -17.88 -21.04 -45.99
C TYR A 187 -18.71 -20.44 -44.85
N ARG A 188 -20.04 -20.67 -44.85
CA ARG A 188 -20.95 -20.23 -43.79
C ARG A 188 -20.59 -20.87 -42.44
N ARG A 189 -20.21 -22.15 -42.43
CA ARG A 189 -19.82 -22.86 -41.22
C ARG A 189 -18.57 -22.27 -40.57
N THR A 190 -17.54 -22.00 -41.36
CA THR A 190 -16.32 -21.32 -40.89
C THR A 190 -16.62 -19.92 -40.33
N LYS A 191 -17.51 -19.16 -40.97
CA LYS A 191 -17.95 -17.85 -40.45
C LYS A 191 -18.64 -18.00 -39.08
N ILE A 192 -19.62 -18.89 -38.96
CA ILE A 192 -20.41 -19.03 -37.73
C ILE A 192 -19.54 -19.51 -36.57
N GLU A 193 -18.66 -20.48 -36.81
CA GLU A 193 -17.69 -20.95 -35.81
C GLU A 193 -16.80 -19.81 -35.34
N SER A 194 -16.20 -19.06 -36.25
CA SER A 194 -15.33 -17.92 -35.88
C SER A 194 -16.09 -16.82 -35.12
N GLU A 195 -17.33 -16.49 -35.51
CA GLU A 195 -18.18 -15.56 -34.77
C GLU A 195 -18.53 -16.07 -33.36
N HIS A 196 -18.79 -17.36 -33.20
CA HIS A 196 -19.05 -17.96 -31.89
C HIS A 196 -17.81 -17.94 -30.99
N GLN A 197 -16.65 -18.31 -31.53
CA GLN A 197 -15.37 -18.25 -30.84
C GLN A 197 -15.05 -16.83 -30.36
N VAL A 198 -15.29 -15.82 -31.20
CA VAL A 198 -15.16 -14.41 -30.80
C VAL A 198 -16.09 -14.09 -29.63
N LYS A 199 -17.38 -14.47 -29.69
CA LYS A 199 -18.32 -14.22 -28.59
C LYS A 199 -17.91 -14.88 -27.27
N MET A 200 -17.43 -16.13 -27.31
CA MET A 200 -16.96 -16.83 -26.11
C MET A 200 -15.74 -16.13 -25.51
N LYS A 201 -14.77 -15.74 -26.35
CA LYS A 201 -13.60 -14.97 -25.90
C LYS A 201 -13.99 -13.61 -25.32
N THR A 202 -14.97 -12.92 -25.91
CA THR A 202 -15.51 -11.66 -25.38
C THR A 202 -16.18 -11.84 -24.01
N HIS A 203 -16.91 -12.95 -23.79
CA HIS A 203 -17.53 -13.23 -22.49
C HIS A 203 -16.49 -13.44 -21.39
N ILE A 204 -15.55 -14.37 -21.59
CA ILE A 204 -14.48 -14.63 -20.62
C ILE A 204 -13.66 -13.36 -20.35
N PHE A 205 -13.45 -12.54 -21.38
CA PHE A 205 -12.77 -11.26 -21.22
C PHE A 205 -13.52 -10.29 -20.30
N ALA A 206 -14.84 -10.16 -20.45
CA ALA A 206 -15.64 -9.30 -19.57
C ALA A 206 -15.55 -9.75 -18.10
N GLU A 207 -15.52 -11.06 -17.86
CA GLU A 207 -15.30 -11.61 -16.50
C GLU A 207 -13.91 -11.25 -15.97
N MET A 208 -12.87 -11.47 -16.76
CA MET A 208 -11.49 -11.11 -16.38
C MET A 208 -11.34 -9.60 -16.11
N GLN A 209 -12.00 -8.76 -16.89
CA GLN A 209 -11.99 -7.31 -16.70
C GLN A 209 -12.64 -6.90 -15.38
N SER A 210 -13.76 -7.53 -15.02
CA SER A 210 -14.41 -7.29 -13.72
C SER A 210 -13.50 -7.64 -12.55
N VAL A 211 -12.76 -8.75 -12.65
CA VAL A 211 -11.78 -9.16 -11.62
C VAL A 211 -10.64 -8.16 -11.52
N LEU A 212 -10.08 -7.74 -12.66
CA LEU A 212 -8.99 -6.75 -12.68
C LEU A 212 -9.41 -5.40 -12.11
N GLN A 213 -10.64 -4.96 -12.39
CA GLN A 213 -11.20 -3.72 -11.85
C GLN A 213 -11.28 -3.79 -10.32
N LYS A 214 -11.86 -4.87 -9.78
CA LYS A 214 -11.94 -5.10 -8.34
C LYS A 214 -10.57 -5.11 -7.67
N MET A 215 -9.61 -5.84 -8.24
CA MET A 215 -8.24 -5.89 -7.70
C MET A 215 -7.55 -4.52 -7.71
N THR A 216 -7.85 -3.68 -8.72
CA THR A 216 -7.28 -2.32 -8.80
C THR A 216 -7.87 -1.42 -7.72
N GLU A 217 -9.18 -1.50 -7.48
CA GLU A 217 -9.86 -0.76 -6.41
C GLU A 217 -9.34 -1.16 -5.02
N GLU A 218 -9.17 -2.47 -4.77
CA GLU A 218 -8.60 -2.98 -3.52
C GLU A 218 -7.14 -2.51 -3.32
N SER A 219 -6.34 -2.50 -4.38
CA SER A 219 -4.96 -1.97 -4.33
C SER A 219 -4.93 -0.49 -3.99
N MET A 220 -5.80 0.32 -4.60
CA MET A 220 -5.90 1.75 -4.31
C MET A 220 -6.34 2.02 -2.87
N ALA A 221 -7.27 1.21 -2.34
CA ALA A 221 -7.72 1.32 -0.96
C ALA A 221 -6.58 0.98 0.03
N ALA A 222 -5.81 -0.06 -0.24
CA ALA A 222 -4.67 -0.44 0.59
C ALA A 222 -3.54 0.61 0.58
N GLU A 223 -3.28 1.23 -0.58
CA GLU A 223 -2.30 2.33 -0.71
C GLU A 223 -2.69 3.54 0.15
N GLU A 224 -3.98 3.90 0.15
CA GLU A 224 -4.49 5.00 0.98
C GLU A 224 -4.43 4.66 2.48
N GLU A 225 -4.71 3.41 2.86
CA GLU A 225 -4.59 2.96 4.25
C GLU A 225 -3.11 2.99 4.72
N PHE A 226 -2.18 2.53 3.87
CA PHE A 226 -0.75 2.61 4.15
C PHE A 226 -0.31 4.06 4.38
N LYS A 227 -0.75 4.98 3.52
CA LYS A 227 -0.46 6.41 3.65
C LYS A 227 -0.98 6.97 4.97
N ASN A 228 -2.22 6.67 5.34
CA ASN A 228 -2.82 7.11 6.60
C ASN A 228 -2.02 6.62 7.82
N ILE A 229 -1.59 5.35 7.81
CA ILE A 229 -0.77 4.77 8.88
C ILE A 229 0.60 5.46 8.96
N SER A 230 1.22 5.73 7.81
CA SER A 230 2.50 6.45 7.72
C SER A 230 2.40 7.86 8.32
N ASP A 231 1.36 8.62 7.97
CA ASP A 231 1.12 9.97 8.48
C ASP A 231 0.90 9.97 10.01
N GLU A 232 0.18 8.98 10.53
CA GLU A 232 -0.03 8.81 11.97
C GLU A 232 1.25 8.41 12.71
N LEU A 233 2.07 7.54 12.13
CA LEU A 233 3.39 7.18 12.66
C LEU A 233 4.29 8.41 12.77
N GLU A 234 4.32 9.26 11.74
CA GLU A 234 5.06 10.52 11.78
C GLU A 234 4.53 11.47 12.85
N ARG A 235 3.20 11.55 13.02
CA ARG A 235 2.57 12.36 14.07
C ARG A 235 3.02 11.90 15.45
N LEU A 236 2.97 10.61 15.73
CA LEU A 236 3.43 10.01 16.98
C LEU A 236 4.94 10.23 17.19
N HIS A 237 5.76 10.13 16.15
CA HIS A 237 7.19 10.47 16.24
C HIS A 237 7.41 11.93 16.63
N ARG A 238 6.67 12.87 16.04
CA ARG A 238 6.72 14.29 16.42
C ARG A 238 6.30 14.51 17.87
N GLU A 239 5.25 13.83 18.32
CA GLU A 239 4.76 13.90 19.69
C GLU A 239 5.77 13.35 20.71
N LYS A 240 6.32 12.16 20.45
CA LYS A 240 7.40 11.57 21.24
C LYS A 240 8.60 12.50 21.35
N ASN A 241 9.06 13.07 20.23
CA ASN A 241 10.20 13.97 20.23
C ASN A 241 9.91 15.24 21.03
N ARG A 242 8.68 15.78 20.94
CA ARG A 242 8.24 16.90 21.77
C ARG A 242 8.31 16.54 23.26
N PHE A 243 7.78 15.39 23.65
CA PHE A 243 7.83 14.93 25.04
C PHE A 243 9.26 14.74 25.55
N LEU A 244 10.14 14.14 24.74
CA LEU A 244 11.56 13.97 25.10
C LEU A 244 12.35 15.28 25.14
N SER A 245 11.87 16.32 24.44
CA SER A 245 12.50 17.65 24.44
C SER A 245 11.94 18.56 25.54
N ASP A 246 10.72 18.29 26.03
CA ASP A 246 10.07 19.01 27.12
C ASP A 246 10.48 18.42 28.49
N VAL A 247 11.79 18.34 28.72
CA VAL A 247 12.35 17.88 29.98
C VAL A 247 12.61 19.09 30.86
N MET A 248 11.88 19.20 31.96
CA MET A 248 12.22 20.14 33.04
C MET A 248 13.51 19.69 33.71
N VAL A 249 14.57 20.48 33.55
CA VAL A 249 15.85 20.23 34.21
C VAL A 249 15.94 21.11 35.45
N GLN A 250 16.04 20.48 36.61
CA GLN A 250 16.33 21.17 37.86
C GLN A 250 17.79 21.64 37.84
N VAL A 251 18.00 22.95 37.75
CA VAL A 251 19.32 23.56 37.91
C VAL A 251 19.35 24.24 39.28
N LEU A 252 20.26 23.81 40.16
CA LEU A 252 20.61 24.56 41.37
C LEU A 252 21.78 25.50 41.05
N PRO A 253 21.55 26.78 40.72
CA PRO A 253 22.63 27.74 40.61
C PRO A 253 23.26 27.95 42.00
N LYS A 254 24.59 27.91 42.07
CA LYS A 254 25.32 28.32 43.28
C LYS A 254 25.36 29.85 43.35
N GLN A 255 25.44 30.38 44.58
CA GLN A 255 25.61 31.82 44.82
C GLN A 255 26.78 32.37 43.98
N GLY A 256 26.58 33.51 43.29
CA GLY A 256 27.56 34.12 42.37
C GLY A 256 27.41 33.78 40.88
N GLN A 257 26.55 32.81 40.49
CA GLN A 257 26.41 32.38 39.08
C GLN A 257 25.28 33.08 38.29
N VAL A 258 24.45 33.90 38.96
CA VAL A 258 23.36 34.68 38.35
C VAL A 258 23.45 36.14 38.82
N GLU A 259 24.67 36.62 39.04
CA GLU A 259 24.91 38.02 39.41
C GLU A 259 25.27 38.78 38.13
N ALA A 260 24.44 39.76 37.77
CA ALA A 260 24.77 40.67 36.69
C ALA A 260 26.03 41.44 37.08
N SER A 261 27.04 41.47 36.20
CA SER A 261 28.22 42.31 36.40
C SER A 261 27.79 43.78 36.32
N VAL A 262 27.61 44.39 37.50
CA VAL A 262 27.30 45.82 37.61
C VAL A 262 28.58 46.60 37.33
N THR A 263 28.83 46.87 36.04
CA THR A 263 30.06 47.55 35.59
C THR A 263 29.83 49.00 35.18
N ASP A 264 28.58 49.49 35.16
CA ASP A 264 28.30 50.88 34.82
C ASP A 264 28.02 51.74 36.07
N LEU A 265 28.86 52.77 36.24
CA LEU A 265 28.79 53.80 37.28
C LEU A 265 27.62 54.79 37.07
N THR A 266 26.74 54.55 36.10
CA THR A 266 25.51 55.30 35.88
C THR A 266 24.31 54.38 36.10
N LEU A 267 24.13 53.91 37.32
CA LEU A 267 22.90 53.21 37.70
C LEU A 267 21.77 54.22 37.76
N ASP A 268 20.81 54.07 36.85
CA ASP A 268 19.50 54.69 36.98
C ASP A 268 18.74 53.97 38.09
N TYR A 269 18.62 54.65 39.24
CA TYR A 269 17.93 54.15 40.42
C TYR A 269 16.42 54.44 40.40
N SER A 270 15.88 54.96 39.30
CA SER A 270 14.47 55.36 39.19
C SER A 270 13.49 54.21 39.48
N ASP A 271 13.90 52.96 39.24
CA ASP A 271 13.10 51.75 39.50
C ASP A 271 13.62 50.91 40.70
N SER A 272 14.48 51.50 41.54
CA SER A 272 15.05 50.81 42.69
C SER A 272 14.27 51.08 43.99
N VAL A 273 13.99 50.02 44.74
CA VAL A 273 13.32 50.09 46.05
C VAL A 273 14.32 49.74 47.15
N LEU A 274 14.43 50.61 48.15
CA LEU A 274 15.30 50.38 49.30
C LEU A 274 14.65 49.36 50.24
N VAL A 275 15.27 48.18 50.37
CA VAL A 275 14.76 47.10 51.23
C VAL A 275 15.57 47.02 52.52
N ASN A 276 14.88 46.97 53.66
CA ASN A 276 15.53 46.81 54.96
C ASN A 276 16.23 45.45 55.05
N ARG A 277 17.48 45.45 55.54
CA ARG A 277 18.34 44.26 55.59
C ARG A 277 17.70 43.09 56.35
N THR A 278 16.91 43.37 57.39
CA THR A 278 16.23 42.33 58.16
C THR A 278 15.25 41.54 57.30
N VAL A 279 14.55 42.19 56.35
CA VAL A 279 13.63 41.52 55.41
C VAL A 279 14.37 40.55 54.50
N VAL A 280 15.56 40.94 54.03
CA VAL A 280 16.40 40.09 53.17
C VAL A 280 16.94 38.91 53.96
N ASP A 281 17.36 39.12 55.21
CA ASP A 281 17.94 38.06 56.04
C ASP A 281 16.88 37.09 56.57
N ASP A 282 15.67 37.57 56.87
CA ASP A 282 14.51 36.72 57.17
C ASP A 282 14.09 35.90 55.94
N LEU A 283 14.07 36.51 54.75
CA LEU A 283 13.81 35.77 53.50
C LEU A 283 14.87 34.71 53.24
N LYS A 284 16.17 35.00 53.47
CA LYS A 284 17.23 33.99 53.39
C LYS A 284 17.03 32.86 54.38
N LYS A 285 16.52 33.15 55.58
CA LYS A 285 16.21 32.14 56.59
C LYS A 285 15.05 31.26 56.15
N THR A 286 13.98 31.86 55.61
CA THR A 286 12.85 31.14 55.01
C THR A 286 13.30 30.27 53.83
N ILE A 287 14.11 30.79 52.92
CA ILE A 287 14.65 30.03 51.77
C ILE A 287 15.51 28.85 52.23
N ARG A 288 16.32 28.98 53.28
CA ARG A 288 17.09 27.86 53.85
C ARG A 288 16.21 26.79 54.49
N VAL A 289 15.06 27.18 55.02
CA VAL A 289 14.06 26.24 55.56
C VAL A 289 13.26 25.59 54.42
N SER A 290 12.98 26.33 53.36
CA SER A 290 12.34 25.85 52.13
C SER A 290 13.31 25.23 51.14
N GLN A 291 14.60 25.02 51.47
CA GLN A 291 15.53 24.28 50.59
C GLN A 291 15.20 22.78 50.52
N ASP A 292 14.25 22.32 51.33
CA ASP A 292 13.56 21.03 51.15
C ASP A 292 12.46 21.09 50.06
N ASP A 293 12.03 22.28 49.61
CA ASP A 293 10.99 22.52 48.59
C ASP A 293 11.54 23.32 47.38
N CYS A 294 11.72 22.63 46.26
CA CYS A 294 12.56 23.02 45.13
C CYS A 294 11.96 24.06 44.14
N TYR A 295 12.81 24.87 43.50
CA TYR A 295 12.46 25.73 42.35
C TYR A 295 12.53 24.94 41.01
N TYR A 296 11.56 25.15 40.12
CA TYR A 296 11.44 24.49 38.82
C TYR A 296 11.78 25.44 37.66
N VAL A 297 12.55 24.97 36.68
CA VAL A 297 12.74 25.65 35.40
C VAL A 297 12.30 24.71 34.28
N GLY A 298 11.26 25.10 33.55
CA GLY A 298 10.75 24.39 32.39
C GLY A 298 11.15 25.08 31.09
N THR A 299 11.74 24.33 30.16
CA THR A 299 12.06 24.84 28.82
C THR A 299 10.90 24.57 27.87
N ARG A 300 9.91 25.48 27.83
CA ARG A 300 8.93 25.48 26.73
C ARG A 300 9.55 26.10 25.49
N ASN A 301 9.59 25.33 24.41
CA ASN A 301 10.12 25.76 23.12
C ASN A 301 9.13 26.73 22.43
N THR A 302 9.06 27.95 22.95
CA THR A 302 8.48 29.16 22.38
C THR A 302 9.08 30.31 23.18
N GLN A 303 10.28 30.74 22.79
CA GLN A 303 10.98 32.02 23.04
C GLN A 303 10.89 32.76 24.40
N ASP A 304 10.18 32.29 25.40
CA ASP A 304 10.00 32.95 26.68
C ASP A 304 10.33 31.98 27.83
N THR A 305 11.50 32.18 28.43
CA THR A 305 11.88 31.57 29.70
C THR A 305 11.15 32.31 30.82
N TYR A 306 10.09 31.75 31.39
CA TYR A 306 9.44 32.32 32.58
C TYR A 306 9.96 31.62 33.85
N LEU A 307 10.50 32.40 34.79
CA LEU A 307 10.68 31.97 36.18
C LEU A 307 9.33 32.07 36.90
N GLY A 308 8.70 30.92 37.16
CA GLY A 308 7.52 30.83 38.01
C GLY A 308 7.92 30.65 39.49
N LYS A 309 7.27 31.41 40.37
CA LYS A 309 7.32 31.23 41.84
C LYS A 309 6.54 30.00 42.27
#